data_AF-A0A8K0DI07-F1
#
_entry.id   AF-A0A8K0DI07-F1
#
_cell.length_a   1.000
_cell.length_b   1.000
_cell.length_c   1.000
_cell.angle_alpha   90.00
_cell.angle_beta   90.00
_cell.angle_gamma   90.00
#
_symmetry.space_group_name_H-M   'P 1'
#
loop_
_entity.id
_entity.type
_entity.pdbx_description
1 polymer ?
#
loop_
_entity_poly.entity_id
_entity_poly.type
_entity_poly.pdbx_seq_one_letter_code
_entity_poly.pdbx_strand_id
1 'polypeptide(L)'
;MKKYRCCIPGCNTYGPLSNFLSIPFESQWRDQWLSVIPRKDWVVDSSTVACIKHFQQSSIKQFIPTNNTQNGKKGTTKLHHNILAVPQYFPEFGTPNNSQESYFPVEMFELYCRDSEGPDTTGDIEDDDKDYLLNYGYFKLKYPQRFATFLESIWQVHSTEERTFFYTVDFSERPRVPCSIKVDNDLRVVVSLDGRHVDPCDLTWVLPVTTNKINRWSQLLAMLTMYGK
;
A
#
# COMPACT_ATOMS: atom_id res chain seq x y z
N MET A 1 16.17 -22.71 28.84
CA MET A 1 16.00 -21.88 27.63
C MET A 1 14.72 -22.29 26.93
N LYS A 2 13.83 -21.34 26.63
CA LYS A 2 12.58 -21.63 25.89
C LYS A 2 12.93 -21.95 24.44
N LYS A 3 12.39 -23.05 23.92
CA LYS A 3 12.54 -23.46 22.52
C LYS A 3 11.26 -23.12 21.77
N TYR A 4 11.40 -22.77 20.50
CA TYR A 4 10.31 -22.33 19.63
C TYR A 4 10.17 -23.28 18.45
N ARG A 5 8.94 -23.42 17.94
CA ARG A 5 8.60 -24.20 16.75
C ARG A 5 8.17 -23.25 15.64
N CYS A 6 8.58 -23.53 14.41
CA CYS A 6 8.16 -22.75 13.25
C CYS A 6 6.64 -22.86 13.05
N CYS A 7 6.00 -21.74 12.75
CA CYS A 7 4.57 -21.68 12.47
C CYS A 7 4.17 -22.16 11.07
N ILE A 8 5.13 -22.29 10.16
CA ILE A 8 4.88 -22.67 8.77
C ILE A 8 4.53 -24.16 8.66
N PRO A 9 3.40 -24.51 8.03
CA PRO A 9 3.01 -25.90 7.80
C PRO A 9 4.13 -26.72 7.13
N GLY A 10 4.27 -27.98 7.55
CA GLY A 10 5.35 -28.87 7.10
C GLY A 10 6.76 -28.53 7.59
N CYS A 11 7.00 -27.42 8.29
CA CYS A 11 8.32 -27.08 8.81
C CYS A 11 8.61 -27.73 10.18
N ASN A 12 9.65 -28.56 10.22
CA ASN A 12 10.10 -29.25 11.44
C ASN A 12 11.17 -28.48 12.23
N THR A 13 11.38 -27.18 11.94
CA THR A 13 12.41 -26.41 12.63
C THR A 13 12.00 -26.14 14.09
N TYR A 14 12.84 -26.59 15.02
CA TYR A 14 12.67 -26.41 16.46
C TYR A 14 13.99 -25.99 17.09
N GLY A 15 14.01 -24.89 17.85
CA GLY A 15 15.29 -24.35 18.33
C GLY A 15 15.20 -23.08 19.19
N PRO A 16 16.34 -22.41 19.43
CA PRO A 16 16.39 -21.14 20.15
C PRO A 16 15.82 -20.00 19.30
N LEU A 17 15.31 -18.95 19.98
CA LEU A 17 14.68 -17.78 19.33
C LEU A 17 15.58 -17.09 18.29
N SER A 18 16.91 -17.22 18.37
CA SER A 18 17.86 -16.67 17.40
C SER A 18 17.64 -17.15 15.96
N ASN A 19 16.98 -18.30 15.79
CA ASN A 19 16.71 -18.89 14.48
C ASN A 19 15.29 -18.58 13.96
N PHE A 20 14.55 -17.74 14.69
CA PHE A 20 13.16 -17.43 14.39
C PHE A 20 12.90 -15.93 14.39
N LEU A 21 11.93 -15.55 13.56
CA LEU A 21 11.39 -14.22 13.44
C LEU A 21 9.98 -14.24 13.99
N SER A 22 9.68 -13.31 14.89
CA SER A 22 8.32 -13.08 15.36
C SER A 22 7.51 -12.39 14.28
N ILE A 23 6.20 -12.66 14.27
CA ILE A 23 5.28 -11.96 13.37
C ILE A 23 5.31 -10.45 13.71
N PRO A 24 5.44 -9.56 12.70
CA PRO A 24 5.45 -8.12 12.90
C PRO A 24 4.22 -7.61 13.65
N PHE A 25 4.39 -6.51 14.38
CA PHE A 25 3.29 -5.85 15.09
C PHE A 25 2.53 -4.90 14.14
N GLU A 26 3.24 -4.32 13.18
CA GLU A 26 2.70 -3.45 12.15
C GLU A 26 1.66 -4.20 11.31
N SER A 27 0.45 -3.64 11.22
CA SER A 27 -0.70 -4.30 10.57
C SER A 27 -0.40 -4.73 9.14
N GLN A 28 0.25 -3.88 8.35
CA GLN A 28 0.57 -4.18 6.94
C GLN A 28 1.45 -5.42 6.75
N TRP A 29 2.53 -5.54 7.53
CA TRP A 29 3.44 -6.69 7.43
C TRP A 29 2.87 -7.94 8.08
N ARG A 30 2.07 -7.76 9.15
CA ARG A 30 1.31 -8.84 9.77
C ARG A 30 0.35 -9.46 8.76
N ASP A 31 -0.46 -8.65 8.08
CA ASP A 31 -1.45 -9.13 7.11
C ASP A 31 -0.78 -9.83 5.91
N GLN A 32 0.35 -9.31 5.43
CA GLN A 32 1.15 -9.98 4.40
C GLN A 32 1.65 -11.36 4.85
N TRP A 33 2.20 -11.48 6.06
CA TRP A 33 2.61 -12.77 6.62
C TRP A 33 1.44 -13.74 6.74
N LEU A 34 0.28 -13.28 7.20
CA LEU A 34 -0.91 -14.12 7.32
C LEU A 34 -1.46 -14.56 5.96
N SER A 35 -1.34 -13.72 4.93
CA SER A 35 -1.82 -14.02 3.58
C SER A 35 -1.01 -15.12 2.87
N VAL A 36 0.30 -15.19 3.13
CA VAL A 36 1.19 -16.16 2.45
C VAL A 36 1.29 -17.48 3.21
N ILE A 37 1.08 -17.50 4.53
CA ILE A 37 1.18 -18.72 5.32
C ILE A 37 -0.11 -19.51 5.08
N PRO A 38 -0.04 -20.70 4.46
CA PRO A 38 -1.20 -21.45 4.01
C PRO A 38 -1.89 -22.17 5.17
N ARG A 39 -2.41 -21.41 6.13
CA ARG A 39 -3.03 -21.93 7.35
C ARG A 39 -4.41 -21.32 7.55
N LYS A 40 -5.44 -22.16 7.47
CA LYS A 40 -6.82 -21.76 7.76
C LYS A 40 -7.06 -21.68 9.26
N ASP A 41 -7.85 -20.70 9.69
CA ASP A 41 -8.45 -20.59 11.03
C ASP A 41 -7.46 -20.55 12.22
N TRP A 42 -6.25 -20.04 11.99
CA TRP A 42 -5.25 -19.92 13.05
C TRP A 42 -5.25 -18.55 13.73
N VAL A 43 -5.15 -18.57 15.06
CA VAL A 43 -5.02 -17.35 15.87
C VAL A 43 -3.54 -17.10 16.12
N VAL A 44 -3.06 -15.97 15.62
CA VAL A 44 -1.66 -15.56 15.81
C VAL A 44 -1.48 -14.85 17.14
N ASP A 45 -0.71 -15.49 18.02
CA ASP A 45 -0.30 -14.96 19.31
C ASP A 45 1.15 -14.43 19.29
N SER A 46 1.59 -13.84 20.41
CA SER A 46 2.96 -13.35 20.57
C SER A 46 4.03 -14.45 20.65
N SER A 47 3.62 -15.72 20.69
CA SER A 47 4.50 -16.89 20.69
C SER A 47 4.70 -17.50 19.30
N THR A 48 3.92 -17.03 18.32
CA THR A 48 3.95 -17.49 16.94
C THR A 48 5.17 -16.91 16.22
N VAL A 49 6.05 -17.79 15.78
CA VAL A 49 7.31 -17.42 15.13
C VAL A 49 7.58 -18.27 13.88
N ALA A 50 8.18 -17.67 12.86
CA ALA A 50 8.61 -18.36 11.63
C ALA A 50 10.15 -18.50 11.64
N CYS A 51 10.70 -19.65 11.22
CA CYS A 51 12.16 -19.78 11.19
C CYS A 51 12.77 -19.02 10.00
N ILE A 52 14.01 -18.53 10.17
CA ILE A 52 14.71 -17.72 9.16
C ILE A 52 14.89 -18.42 7.79
N LYS A 53 14.77 -19.75 7.74
CA LYS A 53 14.89 -20.54 6.50
C LYS A 53 13.83 -20.22 5.47
N HIS A 54 12.71 -19.64 5.91
CA HIS A 54 11.60 -19.30 5.02
C HIS A 54 11.76 -17.94 4.36
N PHE A 55 12.83 -17.20 4.66
CA PHE A 55 13.05 -15.84 4.19
C PHE A 55 14.29 -15.79 3.31
N GLN A 56 14.28 -14.91 2.32
CA GLN A 56 15.47 -14.59 1.56
C GLN A 56 16.46 -13.83 2.47
N GLN A 57 17.72 -14.28 2.49
CA GLN A 57 18.73 -13.75 3.41
C GLN A 57 19.05 -12.26 3.19
N SER A 58 18.88 -11.78 1.95
CA SER A 58 19.01 -10.36 1.59
C SER A 58 17.87 -9.49 2.13
N SER A 59 16.71 -10.07 2.42
CA SER A 59 15.54 -9.35 2.95
C SER A 59 15.57 -9.25 4.48
N ILE A 60 16.40 -10.05 5.16
CA ILE A 60 16.58 -9.97 6.62
C ILE A 60 17.62 -8.89 6.93
N LYS A 61 17.16 -7.66 7.23
CA LYS A 61 18.04 -6.64 7.82
C LYS A 61 18.28 -6.98 9.29
N GLN A 62 19.44 -7.56 9.59
CA GLN A 62 19.89 -7.75 10.97
C GLN A 62 20.22 -6.40 11.60
N PHE A 63 19.49 -6.01 12.64
CA PHE A 63 19.92 -4.90 13.50
C PHE A 63 21.08 -5.39 14.37
N ILE A 64 22.27 -4.82 14.16
CA ILE A 64 23.40 -4.96 15.08
C ILE A 64 23.06 -4.11 16.32
N PRO A 65 23.12 -4.65 17.54
CA PRO A 65 22.84 -3.86 18.74
C PRO A 65 23.87 -2.75 18.88
N THR A 66 23.43 -1.50 18.94
CA THR A 66 24.26 -0.40 19.46
C THR A 66 24.36 -0.57 20.98
N ASN A 67 25.55 -0.94 21.45
CA ASN A 67 25.88 -0.97 22.88
C ASN A 67 25.94 0.47 23.40
N ASN A 68 24.80 1.06 23.74
CA ASN A 68 24.79 2.27 24.57
C ASN A 68 24.96 1.86 26.02
N THR A 69 26.22 1.72 26.42
CA THR A 69 26.63 1.65 27.82
C THR A 69 26.48 3.04 28.44
N GLN A 70 25.29 3.35 28.96
CA GLN A 70 25.17 4.33 30.04
C GLN A 70 24.23 3.81 31.12
N ASN A 71 24.79 3.66 32.32
CA ASN A 71 24.12 3.55 33.61
C ASN A 71 23.25 2.29 33.84
N GLY A 72 23.92 1.17 34.14
CA GLY A 72 23.57 0.28 35.26
C GLY A 72 22.23 -0.48 35.24
N LYS A 73 21.35 -0.25 34.27
CA LYS A 73 20.11 -1.02 34.10
C LYS A 73 20.32 -2.02 32.97
N LYS A 74 20.34 -3.31 33.33
CA LYS A 74 20.30 -4.43 32.37
C LYS A 74 18.98 -4.36 31.57
N GLY A 75 18.98 -3.58 30.49
CA GLY A 75 17.93 -3.60 29.50
C GLY A 75 17.97 -4.95 28.78
N THR A 76 16.85 -5.66 28.76
CA THR A 76 16.69 -6.85 27.93
C THR A 76 16.89 -6.46 26.46
N THR A 77 17.96 -6.93 25.85
CA THR A 77 18.22 -6.81 24.41
C THR A 77 17.13 -7.56 23.64
N LYS A 78 16.08 -6.84 23.25
CA LYS A 78 15.13 -7.33 22.25
C LYS A 78 15.75 -7.09 20.89
N LEU A 79 16.18 -8.15 20.21
CA LEU A 79 16.47 -8.09 18.78
C LEU A 79 15.15 -7.75 18.07
N HIS A 80 14.94 -6.47 17.78
CA HIS A 80 13.94 -6.04 16.81
C HIS A 80 14.55 -6.24 15.43
N HIS A 81 14.17 -7.33 14.77
CA HIS A 81 14.37 -7.44 13.35
C HIS A 81 13.37 -6.46 12.71
N ASN A 82 13.87 -5.46 11.99
CA ASN A 82 13.01 -4.59 11.21
C ASN A 82 12.68 -5.36 9.93
N ILE A 83 11.57 -6.09 9.95
CA ILE A 83 11.29 -7.09 8.93
C ILE A 83 10.45 -6.46 7.83
N LEU A 84 11.12 -6.02 6.76
CA LEU A 84 10.51 -5.80 5.45
C LEU A 84 10.59 -7.10 4.62
N ALA A 85 10.36 -8.26 5.25
CA ALA A 85 10.51 -9.56 4.62
C ALA A 85 9.31 -10.44 4.93
N VAL A 86 8.82 -11.14 3.91
CA VAL A 86 7.68 -12.06 3.99
C VAL A 86 8.22 -13.47 3.77
N PRO A 87 7.69 -14.52 4.44
CA PRO A 87 8.08 -15.89 4.16
C PRO A 87 7.78 -16.26 2.69
N GLN A 88 8.76 -16.79 1.98
CA GLN A 88 8.66 -17.15 0.56
C GLN A 88 8.81 -18.66 0.31
N TYR A 89 9.50 -19.39 1.20
CA TYR A 89 9.75 -20.82 1.00
C TYR A 89 8.81 -21.65 1.89
N PHE A 90 8.08 -22.63 1.33
CA PHE A 90 7.14 -23.47 2.08
C PHE A 90 7.41 -24.95 1.79
N PRO A 91 7.62 -25.82 2.81
CA PRO A 91 7.99 -27.22 2.59
C PRO A 91 6.92 -28.06 1.87
N GLU A 92 5.64 -27.68 1.99
CA GLU A 92 4.51 -28.40 1.37
C GLU A 92 4.41 -28.17 -0.15
N PHE A 93 5.10 -27.16 -0.66
CA PHE A 93 5.20 -26.85 -2.09
C PHE A 93 6.65 -27.07 -2.46
N GLY A 94 6.96 -28.24 -3.03
CA GLY A 94 8.32 -28.65 -3.38
C GLY A 94 9.13 -27.50 -3.98
N THR A 95 10.43 -27.46 -3.61
CA THR A 95 11.42 -26.45 -4.05
C THR A 95 11.03 -25.81 -5.39
N PRO A 96 10.85 -24.48 -5.48
CA PRO A 96 10.55 -23.87 -6.74
C PRO A 96 11.74 -24.14 -7.66
N ASN A 97 11.52 -24.97 -8.67
CA ASN A 97 12.41 -25.05 -9.81
C ASN A 97 12.54 -23.62 -10.34
N ASN A 98 13.78 -23.22 -10.57
CA ASN A 98 14.21 -21.88 -10.99
C ASN A 98 13.76 -21.52 -12.43
N SER A 99 12.55 -21.90 -12.80
CA SER A 99 11.99 -21.76 -14.15
C SER A 99 10.47 -21.75 -14.07
N GLN A 100 9.91 -20.76 -13.41
CA GLN A 100 8.56 -20.30 -13.74
C GLN A 100 8.63 -18.79 -13.74
N GLU A 101 8.38 -18.22 -14.91
CA GLU A 101 8.08 -16.80 -15.07
C GLU A 101 7.17 -16.40 -13.93
N SER A 102 7.75 -15.64 -13.02
CA SER A 102 7.03 -15.12 -11.90
C SER A 102 5.99 -14.18 -12.46
N TYR A 103 4.75 -14.63 -12.51
CA TYR A 103 3.61 -13.72 -12.53
C TYR A 103 3.56 -13.05 -11.14
N PHE A 104 4.52 -12.14 -10.92
CA PHE A 104 4.31 -11.02 -10.04
C PHE A 104 3.45 -10.05 -10.86
N PRO A 105 2.30 -9.60 -10.36
CA PRO A 105 1.72 -8.36 -10.87
C PRO A 105 2.68 -7.24 -10.42
N VAL A 106 3.78 -7.08 -11.17
CA VAL A 106 4.81 -6.05 -10.96
C VAL A 106 4.14 -4.67 -10.90
N GLU A 107 3.06 -4.49 -11.67
CA GLU A 107 2.30 -3.24 -11.73
C GLU A 107 1.55 -2.87 -10.43
N MET A 108 1.30 -3.81 -9.50
CA MET A 108 0.58 -3.50 -8.26
C MET A 108 1.50 -2.99 -7.13
N PHE A 109 2.80 -3.28 -7.21
CA PHE A 109 3.80 -2.92 -6.20
C PHE A 109 4.64 -1.70 -6.57
N GLU A 110 4.54 -1.20 -7.81
CA GLU A 110 5.23 0.01 -8.24
C GLU A 110 4.63 1.31 -7.69
N LEU A 111 3.42 1.29 -7.11
CA LEU A 111 2.82 2.48 -6.48
C LEU A 111 3.65 2.96 -5.28
N TYR A 112 4.14 2.04 -4.44
CA TYR A 112 4.92 2.42 -3.26
C TYR A 112 6.29 3.02 -3.63
N CYS A 113 6.92 2.52 -4.69
CA CYS A 113 8.17 3.06 -5.21
C CYS A 113 7.98 4.41 -5.93
N ARG A 114 6.84 4.63 -6.61
CA ARG A 114 6.47 5.95 -7.16
C ARG A 114 6.19 6.98 -6.07
N ASP A 115 5.68 6.57 -4.92
CA ASP A 115 5.24 7.50 -3.86
C ASP A 115 6.36 7.85 -2.85
N SER A 116 7.46 7.10 -2.83
CA SER A 116 8.61 7.38 -1.95
C SER A 116 9.53 8.52 -2.42
N GLU A 117 9.43 8.94 -3.68
CA GLU A 117 10.19 10.06 -4.24
C GLU A 117 9.30 11.32 -4.34
N GLY A 118 8.91 11.87 -3.20
CA GLY A 118 8.33 13.22 -3.16
C GLY A 118 9.42 14.26 -3.49
N PRO A 119 9.11 15.36 -4.19
CA PRO A 119 10.11 16.38 -4.47
C PRO A 119 10.63 16.99 -3.16
N ASP A 120 11.95 17.06 -3.01
CA ASP A 120 12.61 17.83 -1.95
C ASP A 120 12.13 19.29 -2.04
N THR A 121 11.31 19.69 -1.08
CA THR A 121 10.66 21.01 -1.04
C THR A 121 11.66 22.08 -0.60
N THR A 122 12.63 22.43 -1.44
CA THR A 122 13.52 23.61 -1.21
C THR A 122 14.03 24.29 -2.48
N GLY A 123 13.43 24.07 -3.65
CA GLY A 123 13.83 24.75 -4.88
C GLY A 123 12.65 25.43 -5.55
N ASP A 124 12.77 26.73 -5.79
CA ASP A 124 11.93 27.47 -6.73
C ASP A 124 11.95 26.75 -8.08
N ILE A 125 10.87 26.08 -8.44
CA ILE A 125 10.78 25.39 -9.73
C ILE A 125 9.50 25.85 -10.43
N GLU A 126 9.71 26.82 -11.32
CA GLU A 126 8.91 27.01 -12.52
C GLU A 126 9.02 25.73 -13.36
N ASP A 127 8.06 24.82 -13.25
CA ASP A 127 7.91 23.77 -14.25
C ASP A 127 6.46 23.28 -14.25
N ASP A 128 5.75 23.67 -15.31
CA ASP A 128 4.31 23.45 -15.49
C ASP A 128 3.98 21.99 -15.85
N ASP A 129 4.96 21.07 -15.80
CA ASP A 129 4.89 19.70 -16.28
C ASP A 129 5.10 18.59 -15.24
N LYS A 130 5.20 18.94 -13.96
CA LYS A 130 5.34 17.94 -12.91
C LYS A 130 4.01 17.23 -12.63
N ASP A 131 4.03 15.91 -12.73
CA ASP A 131 2.88 15.03 -12.42
C ASP A 131 2.47 15.05 -10.93
N TYR A 132 3.14 15.81 -10.07
CA TYR A 132 2.89 15.81 -8.63
C TYR A 132 1.80 16.78 -8.19
N LEU A 133 1.03 16.36 -7.17
CA LEU A 133 -0.01 17.14 -6.51
C LEU A 133 0.48 17.55 -5.11
N LEU A 134 0.73 18.85 -4.91
CA LEU A 134 1.29 19.34 -3.65
C LEU A 134 0.25 19.46 -2.54
N ASN A 135 -0.90 20.07 -2.85
CA ASN A 135 -1.99 20.31 -1.92
C ASN A 135 -3.29 20.62 -2.66
N TYR A 136 -4.40 20.68 -1.93
CA TYR A 136 -5.73 20.93 -2.49
C TYR A 136 -5.91 22.34 -3.09
N GLY A 137 -5.23 23.36 -2.55
CA GLY A 137 -5.26 24.71 -3.12
C GLY A 137 -4.64 24.76 -4.53
N TYR A 138 -3.48 24.12 -4.68
CA TYR A 138 -2.82 23.94 -5.97
C TYR A 138 -3.68 23.10 -6.93
N PHE A 139 -4.28 22.03 -6.42
CA PHE A 139 -5.22 21.21 -7.18
C PHE A 139 -6.38 22.05 -7.76
N LYS A 140 -7.06 22.85 -6.92
CA LYS A 140 -8.18 23.71 -7.34
C LYS A 140 -7.79 24.70 -8.44
N LEU A 141 -6.57 25.24 -8.38
CA LEU A 141 -6.09 26.22 -9.36
C LEU A 141 -5.82 25.58 -10.73
N LYS A 142 -5.30 24.34 -10.75
CA LYS A 142 -4.73 23.73 -11.95
C LYS A 142 -5.63 22.69 -12.62
N TYR A 143 -6.54 22.03 -11.90
CA TYR A 143 -7.41 20.98 -12.48
C TYR A 143 -8.24 21.46 -13.69
N PRO A 144 -8.79 22.70 -13.74
CA PRO A 144 -9.62 23.12 -14.89
C PRO A 144 -8.82 23.15 -16.19
N GLN A 145 -7.56 23.59 -16.10
CA GLN A 145 -6.64 23.66 -17.25
C GLN A 145 -6.14 22.27 -17.63
N ARG A 146 -5.77 21.45 -16.63
CA ARG A 146 -5.22 20.09 -16.82
C ARG A 146 -6.23 19.11 -17.43
N PHE A 147 -7.51 19.26 -17.13
CA PHE A 147 -8.55 18.32 -17.55
C PHE A 147 -9.60 18.91 -18.49
N ALA A 148 -9.37 20.11 -19.05
CA ALA A 148 -10.34 20.82 -19.90
C ALA A 148 -11.08 19.90 -20.89
N THR A 149 -10.35 19.07 -21.63
CA THR A 149 -10.91 18.14 -22.62
C THR A 149 -11.86 17.08 -22.02
N PHE A 150 -11.57 16.56 -20.82
CA PHE A 150 -12.44 15.58 -20.13
C PHE A 150 -13.68 16.26 -19.53
N LEU A 151 -13.52 17.50 -19.05
CA LEU A 151 -14.59 18.29 -18.45
C LEU A 151 -15.58 18.83 -19.48
N GLU A 152 -15.15 19.03 -20.72
CA GLU A 152 -16.03 19.49 -21.81
C GLU A 152 -16.85 18.36 -22.44
N SER A 153 -16.44 17.10 -22.27
CA SER A 153 -17.02 15.97 -23.00
C SER A 153 -18.00 15.14 -22.18
N ILE A 154 -17.58 14.65 -21.01
CA ILE A 154 -18.32 13.62 -20.26
C ILE A 154 -18.55 14.02 -18.80
N TRP A 155 -17.57 14.70 -18.20
CA TRP A 155 -17.55 14.98 -16.77
C TRP A 155 -18.05 16.39 -16.46
N GLN A 156 -19.01 16.50 -15.55
CA GLN A 156 -19.36 17.76 -14.92
C GLN A 156 -18.55 17.94 -13.63
N VAL A 157 -18.28 19.19 -13.27
CA VAL A 157 -17.54 19.51 -12.04
C VAL A 157 -18.34 20.46 -11.16
N HIS A 158 -18.40 20.14 -9.87
CA HIS A 158 -18.87 21.04 -8.84
C HIS A 158 -17.80 21.19 -7.76
N SER A 159 -17.38 22.42 -7.51
CA SER A 159 -16.30 22.73 -6.56
C SER A 159 -16.83 23.58 -5.42
N THR A 160 -16.53 23.15 -4.20
CA THR A 160 -16.77 23.87 -2.94
C THR A 160 -15.43 24.35 -2.36
N GLU A 161 -15.45 25.00 -1.20
CA GLU A 161 -14.21 25.40 -0.51
C GLU A 161 -13.37 24.20 -0.10
N GLU A 162 -14.00 23.10 0.32
CA GLU A 162 -13.31 21.93 0.89
C GLU A 162 -13.22 20.74 -0.06
N ARG A 163 -14.08 20.69 -1.08
CA ARG A 163 -14.26 19.49 -1.91
C ARG A 163 -14.54 19.81 -3.37
N THR A 164 -13.99 19.01 -4.27
CA THR A 164 -14.30 19.03 -5.69
C THR A 164 -14.93 17.70 -6.09
N PHE A 165 -16.05 17.77 -6.79
CA PHE A 165 -16.79 16.63 -7.29
C PHE A 165 -16.72 16.62 -8.81
N PHE A 166 -16.24 15.52 -9.37
CA PHE A 166 -16.39 15.18 -10.78
C PHE A 166 -17.51 14.17 -10.88
N TYR A 167 -18.48 14.35 -11.76
CA TYR A 167 -19.57 13.41 -11.91
C TYR A 167 -20.10 13.36 -13.34
N THR A 168 -20.65 12.22 -13.73
CA THR A 168 -21.37 12.05 -14.98
C THR A 168 -22.87 12.10 -14.71
N VAL A 169 -23.67 12.44 -15.72
CA VAL A 169 -25.14 12.47 -15.60
C VAL A 169 -25.75 11.68 -16.74
N ASP A 170 -26.60 10.72 -16.41
CA ASP A 170 -27.36 9.92 -17.36
C ASP A 170 -28.83 10.38 -17.36
N PHE A 171 -29.36 10.65 -18.55
CA PHE A 171 -30.71 11.13 -18.81
C PHE A 171 -31.58 10.11 -19.57
N SER A 172 -31.12 8.87 -19.76
CA SER A 172 -31.79 7.85 -20.58
C SER A 172 -33.20 7.48 -20.10
N GLU A 173 -33.38 7.24 -18.79
CA GLU A 173 -34.68 6.98 -18.18
C GLU A 173 -35.14 8.13 -17.27
N ARG A 174 -34.30 8.47 -16.28
CA ARG A 174 -34.47 9.59 -15.36
C ARG A 174 -33.10 10.14 -14.98
N PRO A 175 -32.96 11.45 -14.72
CA PRO A 175 -31.68 12.04 -14.34
C PRO A 175 -31.07 11.32 -13.14
N ARG A 176 -29.90 10.73 -13.33
CA ARG A 176 -29.11 10.07 -12.28
C ARG A 176 -27.63 10.35 -12.46
N VAL A 177 -26.89 10.19 -11.36
CA VAL A 177 -25.43 10.29 -11.35
C VAL A 177 -24.86 8.88 -11.28
N PRO A 178 -24.54 8.24 -12.42
CA PRO A 178 -24.04 6.87 -12.42
C PRO A 178 -22.61 6.78 -11.87
N CYS A 179 -21.78 7.81 -12.07
CA CYS A 179 -20.46 7.88 -11.47
C CYS A 179 -20.19 9.25 -10.84
N SER A 180 -19.53 9.25 -9.69
CA SER A 180 -18.93 10.45 -9.11
C SER A 180 -17.58 10.16 -8.46
N ILE A 181 -16.66 11.11 -8.58
CA ILE A 181 -15.35 11.11 -7.96
C ILE A 181 -15.25 12.38 -7.13
N LYS A 182 -15.11 12.23 -5.82
CA LYS A 182 -14.94 13.32 -4.87
C LYS A 182 -13.48 13.41 -4.45
N VAL A 183 -12.90 14.60 -4.53
CA VAL A 183 -11.57 14.95 -3.97
C VAL A 183 -11.80 15.93 -2.82
N ASP A 184 -11.27 15.64 -1.62
CA ASP A 184 -11.34 16.56 -0.48
C ASP A 184 -10.06 17.39 -0.28
N ASN A 185 -10.08 18.25 0.75
CA ASN A 185 -8.98 19.13 1.12
C ASN A 185 -7.68 18.39 1.52
N ASP A 186 -7.80 17.14 1.95
CA ASP A 186 -6.71 16.23 2.27
C ASP A 186 -6.21 15.45 1.05
N LEU A 187 -6.77 15.73 -0.13
CA LEU A 187 -6.55 15.03 -1.40
C LEU A 187 -7.01 13.57 -1.36
N ARG A 188 -7.91 13.21 -0.44
CA ARG A 188 -8.51 11.89 -0.42
C ARG A 188 -9.58 11.80 -1.49
N VAL A 189 -9.64 10.64 -2.11
CA VAL A 189 -10.58 10.38 -3.19
C VAL A 189 -11.64 9.39 -2.74
N VAL A 190 -12.88 9.67 -3.07
CA VAL A 190 -13.98 8.72 -2.93
C VAL A 190 -14.66 8.59 -4.29
N VAL A 191 -14.65 7.37 -4.82
CA VAL A 191 -15.38 7.03 -6.05
C VAL A 191 -16.72 6.42 -5.65
N SER A 192 -17.80 6.81 -6.33
CA SER A 192 -19.12 6.24 -6.14
C SER A 192 -19.74 5.85 -7.48
N LEU A 193 -20.29 4.65 -7.55
CA LEU A 193 -20.99 4.10 -8.72
C LEU A 193 -22.44 3.81 -8.34
N ASP A 194 -23.40 4.35 -9.10
CA ASP A 194 -24.84 4.26 -8.84
C ASP A 194 -25.23 4.56 -7.39
N GLY A 195 -24.59 5.58 -6.81
CA GLY A 195 -24.81 6.01 -5.43
C GLY A 195 -24.17 5.14 -4.35
N ARG A 196 -23.40 4.10 -4.71
CA ARG A 196 -22.63 3.26 -3.78
C ARG A 196 -21.16 3.63 -3.81
N HIS A 197 -20.53 3.72 -2.65
CA HIS A 197 -19.09 3.93 -2.58
C HIS A 197 -18.34 2.68 -3.04
N VAL A 198 -17.34 2.89 -3.89
CA VAL A 198 -16.39 1.85 -4.29
C VAL A 198 -15.48 1.56 -3.10
N ASP A 199 -15.20 0.27 -2.85
CA ASP A 199 -14.29 -0.11 -1.78
C ASP A 199 -12.88 0.42 -2.10
N PRO A 200 -12.18 1.06 -1.14
CA PRO A 200 -10.80 1.49 -1.34
C PRO A 200 -9.86 0.36 -1.84
N CYS A 201 -10.16 -0.91 -1.52
CA CYS A 201 -9.41 -2.07 -2.00
C CYS A 201 -9.55 -2.28 -3.52
N ASP A 202 -10.66 -1.86 -4.11
CA ASP A 202 -10.91 -1.92 -5.55
C ASP A 202 -10.22 -0.77 -6.31
N LEU A 203 -9.73 0.25 -5.59
CA LEU A 203 -9.00 1.39 -6.16
C LEU A 203 -7.47 1.23 -6.06
N THR A 204 -7.00 0.05 -5.66
CA THR A 204 -5.57 -0.23 -5.42
C THR A 204 -4.70 -0.16 -6.66
N TRP A 205 -5.30 -0.23 -7.85
CA TRP A 205 -4.61 -0.05 -9.12
C TRP A 205 -4.18 1.40 -9.37
N VAL A 206 -4.73 2.38 -8.63
CA VAL A 206 -4.44 3.81 -8.83
C VAL A 206 -4.17 4.58 -7.53
N LEU A 207 -4.71 4.14 -6.41
CA LEU A 207 -4.55 4.78 -5.09
C LEU A 207 -3.90 3.83 -4.08
N PRO A 208 -3.08 4.36 -3.17
CA PRO A 208 -2.61 3.59 -2.02
C PRO A 208 -3.77 3.22 -1.08
N VAL A 209 -3.90 1.93 -0.73
CA VAL A 209 -4.96 1.41 0.18
C VAL A 209 -5.04 2.22 1.48
N THR A 210 -3.88 2.56 2.03
CA THR A 210 -3.75 3.06 3.40
C THR A 210 -4.19 4.51 3.55
N THR A 211 -4.04 5.31 2.50
CA THR A 211 -4.32 6.75 2.55
C THR A 211 -5.54 7.11 1.70
N ASN A 212 -5.78 6.37 0.62
CA ASN A 212 -6.76 6.66 -0.41
C ASN A 212 -6.61 8.11 -0.94
N LYS A 213 -5.36 8.60 -0.97
CA LYS A 213 -4.99 9.96 -1.37
C LYS A 213 -4.38 9.95 -2.77
N ILE A 214 -4.72 10.97 -3.55
CA ILE A 214 -3.95 11.29 -4.77
C ILE A 214 -2.76 12.17 -4.40
N ASN A 215 -1.61 11.83 -4.97
CA ASN A 215 -0.39 12.65 -4.93
C ASN A 215 0.10 12.98 -6.34
N ARG A 216 -0.59 12.49 -7.39
CA ARG A 216 -0.25 12.72 -8.79
C ARG A 216 -1.47 13.05 -9.65
N TRP A 217 -1.27 13.87 -10.68
CA TRP A 217 -2.31 14.21 -11.66
C TRP A 217 -2.73 13.00 -12.49
N SER A 218 -1.77 12.13 -12.84
CA SER A 218 -1.99 10.90 -13.60
C SER A 218 -2.94 9.92 -12.90
N GLN A 219 -2.97 9.89 -11.56
CA GLN A 219 -3.92 9.06 -10.80
C GLN A 219 -5.36 9.52 -11.03
N LEU A 220 -5.62 10.82 -10.91
CA LEU A 220 -6.95 11.37 -11.16
C LEU A 220 -7.37 11.20 -12.63
N LEU A 221 -6.43 11.43 -13.56
CA LEU A 221 -6.66 11.22 -14.98
C LEU A 221 -7.08 9.77 -15.29
N ALA A 222 -6.38 8.80 -14.70
CA ALA A 222 -6.65 7.39 -14.91
C ALA A 222 -8.05 7.01 -14.38
N MET A 223 -8.46 7.54 -13.23
CA MET A 223 -9.82 7.35 -12.71
C MET A 223 -10.88 7.98 -13.60
N LEU A 224 -10.68 9.24 -14.03
CA LEU A 224 -11.62 9.93 -14.93
C LEU A 224 -11.77 9.19 -16.27
N THR A 225 -10.68 8.58 -16.76
CA THR A 225 -10.69 7.80 -18.01
C THR A 225 -11.35 6.43 -17.85
N MET A 226 -11.10 5.74 -16.73
CA MET A 226 -11.69 4.44 -16.46
C MET A 226 -13.20 4.53 -16.27
N TYR A 227 -13.66 5.49 -15.47
CA TYR A 227 -15.05 5.61 -15.06
C TYR A 227 -15.89 6.55 -15.95
N GLY A 228 -15.25 7.30 -16.85
CA GLY A 228 -15.93 8.21 -17.79
C GLY A 228 -16.44 7.51 -19.04
N LYS A 229 -16.90 6.26 -18.94
CA LYS A 229 -17.43 5.46 -20.05
C LYS A 229 -18.94 5.31 -19.97
#